data_AF-A0A2G2IYN1-F1
#
_entry.id   AF-A0A2G2IYN1-F1
#
_cell.length_a   1.000
_cell.length_b   1.000
_cell.length_c   1.000
_cell.angle_alpha   90.00
_cell.angle_beta   90.00
_cell.angle_gamma   90.00
#
_symmetry.space_group_name_H-M   'P 1'
#
loop_
_entity.id
_entity.type
_entity.pdbx_description
1 polymer ?
#
loop_
_entity_poly.entity_id
_entity_poly.type
_entity_poly.pdbx_seq_one_letter_code
_entity_poly.pdbx_strand_id
1 'polypeptide(L)'
;MNLIVPHLSLPASEASTLAKKDDVSVEKKDARAWQSAKDFEAAFISQMLTYSGFAKALTASGGEDVASFSQFYMEAIAEDLAEGGGFGLADQIYESIVKKGKSHGDLGRL
;
A
#
# COMPACT_ATOMS: atom_id res chain seq x y z
N MET A 1 -74.22 11.90 13.55
CA MET A 1 -73.67 11.17 12.40
C MET A 1 -72.34 10.58 12.80
N ASN A 2 -72.24 9.26 12.77
CA ASN A 2 -71.05 8.45 13.00
C ASN A 2 -70.49 8.06 11.63
N LEU A 3 -69.17 8.10 11.42
CA LEU A 3 -68.50 7.22 10.46
C LEU A 3 -67.07 6.97 10.96
N ILE A 4 -67.00 5.86 11.69
CA ILE A 4 -65.80 5.10 12.04
C ILE A 4 -65.34 4.40 10.75
N VAL A 5 -64.06 4.51 10.41
CA VAL A 5 -63.40 3.52 9.55
C VAL A 5 -62.41 2.73 10.41
N PRO A 6 -62.61 1.42 10.61
CA PRO A 6 -61.63 0.56 11.25
C PRO A 6 -60.71 -0.02 10.17
N HIS A 7 -59.41 -0.05 10.42
CA HIS A 7 -58.51 -0.92 9.68
C HIS A 7 -57.38 -1.39 10.61
N LEU A 8 -57.57 -2.62 11.07
CA LEU A 8 -56.62 -3.66 11.43
C LEU A 8 -55.37 -3.31 12.26
N SER A 9 -55.41 -3.76 13.51
CA SER A 9 -54.26 -4.22 14.28
C SER A 9 -53.72 -5.53 13.70
N LEU A 10 -52.41 -5.66 13.56
CA LEU A 10 -51.64 -6.83 14.00
C LEU A 10 -50.15 -6.44 14.16
N PRO A 11 -49.43 -7.02 15.15
CA PRO A 11 -48.04 -6.72 15.48
C PRO A 11 -47.08 -7.71 14.80
N ALA A 12 -45.91 -7.23 14.42
CA ALA A 12 -44.70 -8.03 14.22
C ALA A 12 -43.54 -7.13 14.66
N SER A 13 -43.14 -7.14 15.94
CA SER A 13 -42.24 -8.15 16.53
C SER A 13 -41.31 -8.80 15.50
N GLU A 14 -40.04 -8.44 15.64
CA GLU A 14 -38.87 -9.22 15.25
C GLU A 14 -38.56 -9.37 13.76
N ALA A 15 -37.82 -8.37 13.25
CA ALA A 15 -36.69 -8.66 12.37
C ALA A 15 -35.48 -7.86 12.86
N SER A 16 -34.96 -8.30 14.01
CA SER A 16 -33.55 -8.11 14.35
C SER A 16 -32.73 -8.91 13.34
N THR A 17 -32.18 -8.26 12.33
CA THR A 17 -31.09 -8.82 11.53
C THR A 17 -30.14 -7.70 11.11
N LEU A 18 -29.15 -7.46 11.97
CA LEU A 18 -27.76 -7.27 11.58
C LEU A 18 -27.50 -6.30 10.41
N ALA A 19 -27.70 -5.00 10.65
CA ALA A 19 -26.83 -4.02 10.01
C ALA A 19 -25.46 -4.11 10.69
N LYS A 20 -24.72 -5.16 10.31
CA LYS A 20 -23.31 -5.34 10.61
C LYS A 20 -22.62 -4.07 10.13
N LYS A 21 -22.28 -3.20 11.06
CA LYS A 21 -21.30 -2.14 10.86
C LYS A 21 -20.08 -2.85 10.30
N ASP A 22 -19.84 -2.66 9.00
CA ASP A 22 -18.62 -3.09 8.34
C ASP A 22 -17.48 -2.32 9.00
N ASP A 23 -17.01 -2.86 10.13
CA ASP A 23 -15.70 -2.62 10.66
C ASP A 23 -14.73 -3.29 9.69
N VAL A 24 -14.51 -2.64 8.54
CA VAL A 24 -13.25 -2.78 7.84
C VAL A 24 -12.25 -2.07 8.74
N SER A 25 -11.84 -2.76 9.80
CA SER A 25 -10.68 -2.39 10.57
C SER A 25 -9.53 -2.37 9.57
N VAL A 26 -9.19 -1.17 9.07
CA VAL A 26 -8.00 -0.96 8.27
C VAL A 26 -6.85 -1.35 9.19
N GLU A 27 -6.41 -2.60 9.08
CA GLU A 27 -5.32 -3.13 9.87
C GLU A 27 -4.14 -2.22 9.55
N LYS A 28 -3.75 -1.40 10.54
CA LYS A 28 -2.73 -0.39 10.33
C LYS A 28 -1.46 -1.12 9.91
N LYS A 29 -0.99 -0.87 8.68
CA LYS A 29 0.22 -1.52 8.16
C LYS A 29 1.35 -1.36 9.17
N ASP A 30 2.12 -2.43 9.42
CA ASP A 30 3.33 -2.35 10.22
C ASP A 30 4.25 -1.32 9.55
N ALA A 31 4.48 -0.19 10.24
CA ALA A 31 5.16 0.96 9.65
C ALA A 31 6.61 0.63 9.24
N ARG A 32 7.29 -0.25 9.99
CA ARG A 32 8.67 -0.64 9.68
C ARG A 32 8.70 -1.57 8.48
N ALA A 33 7.83 -2.59 8.45
CA ALA A 33 7.73 -3.49 7.31
C ALA A 33 7.29 -2.75 6.04
N TRP A 34 6.38 -1.77 6.18
CA TRP A 34 5.95 -0.93 5.08
C TRP A 34 7.07 -0.05 4.54
N GLN A 35 7.85 0.60 5.41
CA GLN A 35 8.99 1.38 4.98
C GLN A 35 10.02 0.51 4.25
N SER A 36 10.38 -0.65 4.80
CA SER A 36 11.33 -1.56 4.12
C SER A 36 10.82 -2.04 2.76
N ALA A 37 9.51 -2.18 2.57
CA ALA A 37 8.94 -2.54 1.29
C ALA A 37 9.01 -1.39 0.26
N LYS A 38 8.77 -0.15 0.70
CA LYS A 38 9.00 1.05 -0.13
C LYS A 38 10.47 1.21 -0.51
N ASP A 39 11.38 1.03 0.44
CA ASP A 39 12.82 1.14 0.21
C ASP A 39 13.28 0.10 -0.82
N PHE A 40 12.71 -1.11 -0.78
CA PHE A 40 12.96 -2.15 -1.77
C PHE A 40 12.48 -1.72 -3.17
N GLU A 41 11.27 -1.17 -3.28
CA GLU A 41 10.73 -0.69 -4.55
C GLU A 41 11.55 0.48 -5.10
N ALA A 42 11.95 1.43 -4.26
CA ALA A 42 12.85 2.53 -4.65
C ALA A 42 14.18 2.00 -5.19
N ALA A 43 14.82 1.06 -4.51
CA ALA A 43 16.05 0.44 -4.99
C ALA A 43 15.85 -0.25 -6.36
N PHE A 44 14.73 -0.95 -6.54
CA PHE A 44 14.38 -1.58 -7.81
C PHE A 44 14.19 -0.57 -8.94
N ILE A 45 13.44 0.51 -8.69
CA ILE A 45 13.23 1.59 -9.66
C ILE A 45 14.55 2.25 -10.03
N SER A 46 15.43 2.53 -9.07
CA SER A 46 16.77 3.10 -9.32
C SER A 46 17.60 2.23 -10.26
N GLN A 47 17.55 0.91 -10.10
CA GLN A 47 18.19 -0.02 -11.04
C GLN A 47 17.54 0.02 -12.42
N MET A 48 16.21 0.05 -12.52
CA MET A 48 15.52 0.21 -13.81
C MET A 48 15.94 1.48 -14.54
N LEU A 49 15.99 2.61 -13.82
CA LEU A 49 16.41 3.89 -14.40
C LEU A 49 17.87 3.83 -14.88
N THR A 50 18.76 3.24 -14.08
CA THR A 50 20.17 3.02 -14.43
C THR A 50 20.32 2.21 -15.72
N TYR A 51 19.61 1.09 -15.84
CA TYR A 51 19.73 0.19 -17.00
C TYR A 51 18.87 0.57 -18.20
N SER A 52 17.88 1.47 -18.04
CA SER A 52 17.08 2.00 -19.16
C SER A 52 17.87 2.93 -20.09
N GLY A 53 19.06 3.36 -19.67
CA GLY A 53 19.83 4.40 -20.36
C GLY A 53 19.38 5.82 -20.02
N PHE A 54 18.42 5.99 -19.10
CA PHE A 54 17.93 7.29 -18.66
C PHE A 54 19.04 8.18 -18.07
N ALA A 55 19.95 7.60 -17.28
CA ALA A 55 21.12 8.33 -16.76
C ALA A 55 21.96 8.97 -17.87
N LYS A 56 22.17 8.27 -18.99
CA LYS A 56 22.91 8.78 -20.16
C LYS A 56 22.15 9.90 -20.87
N ALA A 57 20.82 9.80 -20.94
CA ALA A 57 19.99 10.86 -21.54
C ALA A 57 20.02 12.14 -20.70
N LEU A 58 20.01 12.02 -19.37
CA LEU A 58 20.10 13.14 -18.42
C LEU A 58 21.45 13.86 -18.47
N THR A 59 22.54 13.11 -18.63
CA THR A 59 23.91 13.66 -18.60
C THR A 59 24.42 14.08 -19.98
N ALA A 60 23.67 13.80 -21.05
CA ALA A 60 24.08 14.06 -22.44
C ALA A 60 24.46 15.52 -22.72
N SER A 61 23.86 16.49 -22.02
CA SER A 61 24.17 17.92 -22.14
C SER A 61 25.10 18.46 -21.06
N GLY A 62 25.43 17.66 -20.04
CA GLY A 62 26.12 18.10 -18.82
C GLY A 62 27.64 17.87 -18.78
N GLY A 63 28.19 17.07 -19.71
CA GLY A 63 29.61 16.67 -19.69
C GLY A 63 29.91 15.53 -18.72
N GLU A 64 31.18 15.10 -18.70
CA GLU A 64 31.63 13.89 -17.97
C GLU A 64 31.48 14.04 -16.44
N ASP A 65 31.65 15.26 -15.91
CA ASP A 65 31.55 15.55 -14.48
C ASP A 65 30.14 15.29 -13.90
N VAL A 66 29.09 15.50 -14.71
CA VAL A 66 27.70 15.31 -14.28
C VAL A 66 27.35 13.81 -14.22
N ALA A 67 28.04 12.97 -15.00
CA ALA A 67 27.83 11.53 -15.00
C ALA A 67 28.21 10.88 -13.66
N SER A 68 29.19 11.43 -12.93
CA SER A 68 29.57 10.90 -11.60
C SER A 68 28.48 11.08 -10.55
N PHE A 69 27.54 12.02 -10.74
CA PHE A 69 26.47 12.30 -9.80
C PHE A 69 25.10 11.81 -10.24
N SER A 70 24.97 11.25 -11.45
CA SER A 70 23.68 10.81 -11.99
C SER A 70 22.99 9.79 -11.11
N GLN A 71 23.75 8.96 -10.39
CA GLN A 71 23.23 7.96 -9.47
C GLN A 71 22.38 8.58 -8.35
N PHE A 72 22.81 9.70 -7.77
CA PHE A 72 22.04 10.39 -6.73
C PHE A 72 20.70 10.91 -7.25
N TYR A 73 20.66 11.36 -8.51
CA TYR A 73 19.39 11.74 -9.14
C TYR A 73 18.49 10.54 -9.37
N MET A 74 19.03 9.39 -9.76
CA MET A 74 18.23 8.18 -9.96
C MET A 74 17.63 7.69 -8.65
N GLU A 75 18.40 7.72 -7.57
CA GLU A 75 17.94 7.37 -6.23
C GLU A 75 16.82 8.30 -5.76
N ALA A 76 17.02 9.63 -5.88
CA ALA A 76 16.00 10.60 -5.48
C ALA A 76 14.69 10.44 -6.29
N ILE A 77 14.78 10.26 -7.60
CA ILE A 77 13.60 10.03 -8.46
C ILE A 77 12.92 8.71 -8.07
N ALA A 78 13.70 7.66 -7.80
CA ALA A 78 13.16 6.36 -7.44
C ALA A 78 12.45 6.37 -6.09
N GLU A 79 12.97 7.09 -5.10
CA GLU A 79 12.32 7.32 -3.81
C GLU A 79 10.98 8.05 -4.00
N ASP A 80 10.98 9.16 -4.73
CA ASP A 80 9.77 9.95 -5.01
C ASP A 80 8.69 9.10 -5.72
N LEU A 81 9.11 8.27 -6.68
CA LEU A 81 8.22 7.34 -7.38
C LEU A 81 7.64 6.29 -6.44
N ALA A 82 8.47 5.65 -5.60
CA ALA A 82 8.02 4.64 -4.65
C ALA A 82 7.06 5.24 -3.60
N GLU A 83 7.31 6.48 -3.14
CA GLU A 83 6.41 7.20 -2.23
C GLU A 83 5.07 7.56 -2.88
N GLY A 84 5.10 7.92 -4.17
CA GLY A 84 3.91 8.21 -4.98
C GLY A 84 3.07 6.98 -5.37
N GLY A 85 3.51 5.77 -5.02
CA GLY A 85 2.81 4.51 -5.31
C GLY A 85 3.54 3.57 -6.28
N GLY A 86 4.62 4.04 -6.91
CA GLY A 86 5.57 3.24 -7.65
C GLY A 86 4.94 2.34 -8.73
N PHE A 87 5.38 1.09 -8.75
CA PHE A 87 4.85 0.02 -9.60
C PHE A 87 3.95 -0.96 -8.83
N GLY A 88 3.68 -0.70 -7.54
CA GLY A 88 2.93 -1.59 -6.65
C GLY A 88 3.74 -2.78 -6.12
N LEU A 89 5.06 -2.79 -6.26
CA LEU A 89 5.92 -3.84 -5.72
C LEU A 89 6.00 -3.75 -4.19
N ALA A 90 5.93 -2.55 -3.60
CA ALA A 90 5.94 -2.40 -2.15
C ALA A 90 4.81 -3.18 -1.46
N ASP A 91 3.62 -3.27 -2.05
CA ASP A 91 2.52 -4.06 -1.48
C ASP A 91 2.84 -5.56 -1.45
N GLN A 92 3.37 -6.11 -2.55
CA GLN A 92 3.73 -7.53 -2.65
C GLN A 92 4.87 -7.91 -1.69
N ILE A 93 5.85 -7.02 -1.57
CA ILE A 93 6.99 -7.20 -0.66
C ILE A 93 6.55 -7.07 0.80
N TYR A 94 5.70 -6.09 1.11
CA TYR A 94 5.12 -5.93 2.44
C TYR A 94 4.38 -7.19 2.89
N GLU A 95 3.51 -7.74 2.04
CA GLU A 95 2.83 -9.00 2.34
C GLU A 95 3.81 -10.14 2.63
N SER A 96 4.89 -10.24 1.85
CA SER A 96 5.92 -11.27 2.02
C SER A 96 6.69 -11.11 3.34
N ILE A 97 7.03 -9.87 3.71
CA ILE A 97 7.69 -9.55 4.98
C ILE A 97 6.77 -9.92 6.16
N VAL A 98 5.50 -9.53 6.11
CA VAL A 98 4.53 -9.82 7.19
C VAL A 98 4.26 -11.32 7.32
N LYS A 99 4.06 -12.02 6.20
CA LYS A 99 3.87 -13.49 6.19
C LYS A 99 5.06 -14.20 6.84
N LYS A 100 6.28 -13.81 6.49
CA LYS A 100 7.51 -14.38 7.07
C LYS A 100 7.68 -14.03 8.55
N GLY A 101 7.38 -12.79 8.95
CA GLY A 101 7.43 -12.34 10.34
C GLY A 101 6.47 -13.11 11.25
N LYS A 102 5.24 -13.38 10.79
CA LYS A 102 4.25 -14.20 11.50
C LYS A 102 4.72 -15.66 11.67
N SER A 103 5.27 -16.26 10.61
CA SER A 103 5.77 -17.65 10.66
C SER A 103 6.95 -17.84 11.62
N HIS A 104 7.84 -16.85 11.77
CA HIS A 104 9.00 -16.96 12.67
C HIS A 104 8.64 -16.74 14.15
N GLY A 105 7.57 -15.98 14.43
CA GLY A 105 7.09 -15.74 15.80
C GLY A 105 6.37 -16.93 16.44
N ASP A 106 5.80 -17.84 15.63
CA ASP A 106 5.01 -18.98 16.11
C ASP A 106 5.87 -20.15 16.63
N LEU A 107 7.15 -20.21 16.25
CA LEU A 107 8.08 -21.26 16.67
C LEU A 107 8.76 -20.97 18.02
N GLY A 108 8.51 -19.81 18.62
CA GLY A 108 9.10 -19.39 19.90
C GLY A 108 8.21 -19.56 21.14
N ARG A 109 7.07 -20.25 21.01
CA ARG A 109 6.07 -20.42 22.08
C ARG A 109 5.72 -21.89 22.37
N LEU A 110 6.72 -22.77 22.34
CA LEU A 110 6.60 -24.15 22.81
C LEU A 110 7.63 -24.41 23.92
#